data_AF-D0Z0H4-F1
#
_entry.id   AF-D0Z0H4-F1
#
_cell.length_a   1.000
_cell.length_b   1.000
_cell.length_c   1.000
_cell.angle_alpha   90.00
_cell.angle_beta   90.00
_cell.angle_gamma   90.00
#
_symmetry.space_group_name_H-M   'P 1'
#
loop_
_entity.id
_entity.type
_entity.pdbx_description
1 polymer ?
#
loop_
_entity_poly.entity_id
_entity_poly.type
_entity_poly.pdbx_seq_one_letter_code
_entity_poly.pdbx_strand_id
1 'polypeptide(L)' 'MGIRDYFSNDAICLVEWPEKGTGLLPQPDLELEMLYHGEQRKVIITAQSEYGEQLLSRLEKC' A
#
# COMPACT_ATOMS: atom_id res chain seq x y z
N MET A 1 18.66 -12.05 -10.86
CA MET A 1 18.27 -10.79 -10.22
C MET A 1 17.13 -11.11 -9.28
N GLY A 2 17.35 -10.96 -7.97
CA GLY A 2 16.42 -11.41 -6.93
C GLY A 2 15.47 -10.31 -6.47
N ILE A 3 14.33 -10.71 -5.92
CA ILE A 3 13.29 -9.83 -5.36
C ILE A 3 13.82 -8.87 -4.27
N ARG A 4 15.00 -9.15 -3.72
CA ARG A 4 15.68 -8.36 -2.68
C ARG A 4 16.18 -6.98 -3.15
N ASP A 5 16.39 -6.76 -4.45
CA ASP A 5 16.77 -5.44 -4.97
C ASP A 5 15.57 -4.47 -5.03
N TYR A 6 14.34 -4.98 -5.11
CA TYR A 6 13.12 -4.16 -5.11
C TYR A 6 12.75 -3.61 -3.73
N PHE A 7 13.31 -4.17 -2.65
CA PHE A 7 13.15 -3.67 -1.28
C PHE A 7 14.27 -2.71 -0.87
N SER A 8 14.87 -2.03 -1.85
CA SER A 8 15.77 -0.91 -1.58
C SER A 8 14.98 0.22 -0.92
N ASN A 9 15.58 0.93 0.03
CA ASN A 9 14.95 1.98 0.87
C ASN A 9 14.35 3.18 0.10
N ASP A 10 14.47 3.20 -1.23
CA ASP A 10 13.97 4.24 -2.15
C ASP A 10 12.93 3.70 -3.16
N ALA A 11 12.59 2.41 -3.07
CA ALA A 11 11.66 1.77 -3.99
C ALA A 11 10.25 1.69 -3.39
N ILE A 12 9.24 2.04 -4.21
CA ILE A 12 7.84 1.85 -3.85
C ILE A 12 7.46 0.40 -4.20
N CYS A 13 7.22 -0.43 -3.19
CA CYS A 13 6.73 -1.79 -3.36
C CYS A 13 5.20 -1.79 -3.40
N LEU A 14 4.62 -1.93 -4.59
CA LEU A 14 3.18 -2.16 -4.76
C LEU A 14 2.93 -3.66 -4.84
N VAL A 15 2.18 -4.18 -3.86
CA VAL A 15 1.84 -5.60 -3.81
C VAL A 15 0.35 -5.76 -4.05
N GLU A 16 0.00 -6.35 -5.19
CA GLU A 16 -1.37 -6.78 -5.45
C GLU A 16 -1.61 -8.13 -4.76
N TRP A 17 -2.73 -8.25 -4.03
CA TRP A 17 -3.13 -9.46 -3.27
C TRP A 17 -2.16 -9.85 -2.14
N PRO A 18 -2.01 -9.01 -1.08
CA PRO A 18 -1.10 -9.28 0.04
C PRO A 18 -1.43 -10.60 0.75
N GLU A 19 -2.70 -11.05 0.70
CA GLU A 19 -3.14 -12.35 1.22
C GLU A 19 -2.33 -13.55 0.68
N LYS A 20 -1.87 -13.50 -0.58
CA LYS A 20 -1.08 -14.58 -1.20
C LYS A 20 0.37 -14.60 -0.69
N GLY A 21 0.83 -13.51 -0.07
CA GLY A 21 2.17 -13.34 0.49
C GLY A 21 2.21 -13.38 2.02
N THR A 22 1.13 -13.85 2.67
CA THR A 22 1.03 -13.92 4.13
C THR A 22 2.25 -14.64 4.73
N GLY A 23 3.01 -13.95 5.57
CA GLY A 23 4.21 -14.47 6.25
C GLY A 23 5.55 -14.16 5.56
N LEU A 24 5.54 -13.62 4.35
CA LEU A 24 6.75 -13.21 3.60
C LEU A 24 6.85 -11.69 3.38
N LEU A 25 5.71 -11.00 3.43
CA LEU A 25 5.64 -9.56 3.23
C LEU A 25 5.93 -8.80 4.54
N PRO A 26 6.69 -7.70 4.49
CA PRO A 26 6.79 -6.78 5.61
C PRO A 26 5.43 -6.11 5.86
N GLN A 27 5.26 -5.53 7.05
CA GLN A 27 4.09 -4.72 7.36
C GLN A 27 4.04 -3.52 6.38
N PRO A 28 2.93 -3.30 5.66
CA PRO A 28 2.83 -2.20 4.72
C PRO A 28 2.72 -0.87 5.47
N ASP A 29 3.18 0.23 4.87
CA ASP A 29 2.95 1.59 5.37
C ASP A 29 1.55 2.10 5.02
N LEU A 30 1.05 1.71 3.85
CA LEU A 30 -0.28 2.04 3.34
C LEU A 30 -0.99 0.77 2.86
N GLU A 31 -2.23 0.63 3.24
CA GLU A 31 -3.14 -0.41 2.78
C GLU A 31 -4.22 0.22 1.90
N LEU A 32 -4.43 -0.34 0.70
CA LEU A 32 -5.43 0.14 -0.24
C LEU A 32 -6.46 -0.95 -0.50
N GLU A 33 -7.71 -0.67 -0.15
CA GLU A 33 -8.85 -1.53 -0.44
C GLU A 33 -9.70 -0.92 -1.55
N MET A 34 -9.87 -1.65 -2.64
CA MET A 34 -10.73 -1.25 -3.74
C MET A 34 -12.03 -2.04 -3.70
N LEU A 35 -13.12 -1.35 -3.38
CA LEU A 35 -14.45 -1.92 -3.27
C LEU A 35 -15.32 -1.47 -4.46
N TYR A 36 -16.20 -2.35 -4.91
CA TYR A 36 -17.23 -1.98 -5.88
C TYR A 36 -18.30 -1.12 -5.21
N HIS A 37 -18.66 -0.01 -5.84
CA HIS A 37 -19.75 0.88 -5.41
C HIS A 37 -20.66 1.18 -6.59
N GLY A 38 -21.52 0.21 -6.93
CA GLY A 38 -22.34 0.26 -8.14
C GLY A 38 -21.46 0.21 -9.40
N GLU A 39 -21.59 1.21 -10.27
CA GLU A 39 -20.73 1.37 -11.47
C GLU A 39 -19.39 2.07 -11.15
N GLN A 40 -19.20 2.52 -9.91
CA GLN A 40 -18.00 3.19 -9.45
C GLN A 40 -17.12 2.25 -8.62
N ARG A 41 -15.89 2.69 -8.35
CA ARG A 41 -14.99 2.06 -7.38
C ARG A 41 -14.79 3.00 -6.21
N LYS A 42 -14.93 2.47 -5.01
CA LYS A 42 -14.54 3.14 -3.78
C LYS A 42 -13.16 2.63 -3.40
N VAL A 43 -12.22 3.55 -3.25
CA VAL A 43 -10.89 3.22 -2.72
C VAL A 43 -10.86 3.68 -1.27
N ILE A 44 -10.50 2.78 -0.37
CA ILE A 44 -10.21 3.07 1.03
C ILE A 44 -8.70 2.96 1.18
N ILE A 45 -8.07 4.02 1.66
CA ILE A 45 -6.63 4.05 1.92
C ILE A 45 -6.45 4.18 3.42
N THR A 46 -5.76 3.22 4.02
CA THR A 46 -5.49 3.17 5.47
C THR A 46 -3.99 3.27 5.69
N ALA A 47 -3.58 4.23 6.52
CA ALA A 47 -2.19 4.29 6.97
C ALA A 47 -1.95 3.27 8.08
N GLN A 48 -0.90 2.48 7.94
CA GLN A 48 -0.49 1.43 8.87
C GLN A 48 0.87 1.75 9.53
N SER A 49 1.45 2.92 9.23
CA SER A 49 2.66 3.46 9.84
C SER A 49 2.63 5.01 9.91
N GLU A 50 3.48 5.60 10.75
CA GLU A 50 3.66 7.07 10.83
C GLU A 50 4.06 7.68 9.48
N TYR A 51 4.88 6.96 8.70
CA TYR A 51 5.24 7.36 7.34
C TYR A 51 4.02 7.35 6.42
N GLY A 52 3.18 6.31 6.51
CA GLY A 52 1.90 6.22 5.81
C GLY A 52 0.95 7.38 6.14
N GLU A 53 0.84 7.78 7.41
CA GLU A 53 -0.01 8.91 7.82
C GLU A 53 0.47 10.24 7.22
N GLN A 54 1.79 10.47 7.22
CA GLN A 54 2.39 11.65 6.58
C GLN A 54 2.13 11.66 5.07
N LEU A 55 2.20 10.50 4.42
CA LEU A 55 1.93 10.36 2.99
C LEU A 55 0.44 10.60 2.68
N LEU A 56 -0.47 10.03 3.48
CA LEU A 56 -1.92 10.25 3.36
C LEU A 56 -2.27 11.73 3.53
N SER A 57 -1.72 12.38 4.56
CA SER A 57 -1.91 13.81 4.82
C SER A 57 -1.43 14.72 3.69
N ARG A 58 -0.47 14.26 2.87
CA ARG A 58 -0.01 14.98 1.68
C ARG A 58 -0.93 14.74 0.49
N LEU A 59 -1.49 13.54 0.36
CA LEU A 59 -2.45 13.17 -0.68
C LEU A 59 -3.80 13.88 -0.51
N GLU A 60 -4.32 13.98 0.73
CA GLU A 60 -5.60 14.64 1.04
C GLU A 60 -5.59 16.16 0.83
N LYS A 61 -4.40 16.78 0.71
CA LYS A 61 -4.24 18.22 0.52
C LYS A 61 -4.23 18.67 -0.95
N CYS A 62 -4.42 17.74 -1.90
CA CYS A 62 -4.58 18.03 -3.33
C CYS A 62 -6.06 18.18 -3.70
#